data_AF-B3MC93-F1
#
_entry.id   AF-B3MC93-F1
#
_cell.length_a   1.000
_cell.length_b   1.000
_cell.length_c   1.000
_cell.angle_alpha   90.00
_cell.angle_beta   90.00
_cell.angle_gamma   90.00
#
_symmetry.space_group_name_H-M   'P 1'
#
loop_
_entity.id
_entity.type
_entity.pdbx_description
1 polymer ?
#
loop_
_entity_poly.entity_id
_entity_poly.type
_entity_poly.pdbx_seq_one_letter_code
_entity_poly.pdbx_strand_id
1 'polypeptide(L)'
;MDKTAERQVRLEGVERMLQMSMERIKIAMIIPKLLENPEELKRVLKGTRYEEVLEPIDDMIQYLGKQTGRSKLPHDHTTMRIVDFFLVNHRIHRFFPHLMRSLEDRDRQLLAAFHFLLESAHMHLHRSSRSEITKERKLHAIYHQNVDIQKKIKELKASLAFQKVIGKWKTAAKGIYLMKVEEDLANKKWQNNVAIQNEIEKCNRTMRIYHKGSLDRQKELEEELIAAREAYEKMTLKHLREEMELRSEKNKLLLQLQSILKKYDVSLGEKMRENIDEENQYLAAKKLLDEFMITYKQEERIYKAVVVKREEEERRLQQQKLMIFMMNRAAAKIQKYWRKWKKEQRKKNKRLAKKGKKGK
;
A
#
# COMPACT_ATOMS: atom_id res chain seq x y z
N MET A 1 -42.40 102.86 -29.06
CA MET A 1 -41.10 103.30 -29.61
C MET A 1 -40.71 104.51 -28.78
N ASP A 2 -39.62 104.62 -28.01
CA ASP A 2 -38.33 103.95 -28.08
C ASP A 2 -37.64 103.93 -26.68
N LYS A 3 -38.42 103.69 -25.61
CA LYS A 3 -37.94 103.82 -24.21
C LYS A 3 -36.78 102.89 -23.85
N THR A 4 -36.68 101.72 -24.50
CA THR A 4 -35.58 100.77 -24.31
C THR A 4 -34.30 101.23 -25.01
N ALA A 5 -34.39 101.78 -26.22
CA ALA A 5 -33.24 102.32 -26.93
C ALA A 5 -32.75 103.62 -26.27
N GLU A 6 -33.66 104.51 -25.86
CA GLU A 6 -33.30 105.70 -25.08
C GLU A 6 -32.62 105.34 -23.75
N ARG A 7 -33.12 104.32 -23.05
CA ARG A 7 -32.47 103.82 -21.83
C ARG A 7 -31.10 103.27 -22.15
N GLN A 8 -30.94 102.52 -23.22
CA GLN A 8 -29.66 101.94 -23.62
C GLN A 8 -28.63 103.01 -23.98
N VAL A 9 -29.04 104.04 -24.74
CA VAL A 9 -28.20 105.22 -25.05
C VAL A 9 -27.80 105.98 -23.77
N ARG A 10 -28.71 106.11 -22.80
CA ARG A 10 -28.39 106.71 -21.48
C ARG A 10 -27.42 105.85 -20.67
N LEU A 11 -27.60 104.53 -20.66
CA LEU A 11 -26.70 103.59 -19.98
C LEU A 11 -25.29 103.64 -20.60
N GLU A 12 -25.20 103.62 -21.93
CA GLU A 12 -23.93 103.77 -22.66
C GLU A 12 -23.29 105.16 -22.46
N GLY A 13 -24.10 106.20 -22.26
CA GLY A 13 -23.61 107.53 -21.87
C GLY A 13 -23.00 107.54 -20.47
N VAL A 14 -23.69 106.94 -19.49
CA VAL A 14 -23.20 106.81 -18.10
C VAL A 14 -21.96 105.93 -18.04
N GLU A 15 -21.93 104.82 -18.76
CA GLU A 15 -20.78 103.92 -18.82
C GLU A 15 -19.56 104.61 -19.43
N ARG A 16 -19.74 105.37 -20.52
CA ARG A 16 -18.67 106.19 -21.10
C ARG A 16 -18.14 107.22 -20.11
N MET A 17 -19.02 107.87 -19.35
CA MET A 17 -18.61 108.82 -18.31
C MET A 17 -17.82 108.14 -17.18
N LEU A 18 -18.25 106.96 -16.74
CA LEU A 18 -17.54 106.18 -15.72
C LEU A 18 -16.17 105.71 -16.23
N GLN A 19 -16.08 105.21 -17.47
CA GLN A 19 -14.80 104.85 -18.09
C GLN A 19 -13.87 106.07 -18.23
N MET A 20 -14.39 107.21 -18.69
CA MET A 20 -13.61 108.46 -18.76
C MET A 20 -13.12 108.92 -17.37
N SER A 21 -13.93 108.75 -16.33
CA SER A 21 -13.52 109.07 -14.95
C SER A 21 -12.37 108.18 -14.48
N MET A 22 -12.38 106.89 -14.82
CA MET A 22 -11.28 105.97 -14.52
C MET A 22 -9.99 106.39 -15.24
N GLU A 23 -10.08 106.76 -16.52
CA GLU A 23 -8.92 107.22 -17.31
C GLU A 23 -8.37 108.57 -16.83
N ARG A 24 -9.22 109.45 -16.29
CA ARG A 24 -8.80 110.69 -15.63
C ARG A 24 -8.09 110.44 -14.31
N ILE A 25 -8.62 109.54 -13.47
CA ILE A 25 -7.97 109.15 -12.21
C ILE A 25 -6.60 108.55 -12.50
N LYS A 26 -6.52 107.66 -13.50
CA LYS A 26 -5.26 107.08 -13.99
C LYS A 26 -4.20 108.14 -14.30
N ILE A 27 -4.54 109.22 -15.00
CA ILE A 27 -3.58 110.31 -15.25
C ILE A 27 -3.29 111.13 -14.01
N ALA A 28 -4.32 111.48 -13.23
CA ALA A 28 -4.16 112.26 -12.01
C ALA A 28 -3.12 111.62 -11.06
N MET A 29 -3.08 110.29 -10.98
CA MET A 29 -2.09 109.55 -10.16
C MET A 29 -0.66 109.58 -10.72
N ILE A 30 -0.48 109.84 -12.02
CA ILE A 30 0.85 109.92 -12.65
C ILE A 30 1.35 111.36 -12.76
N ILE A 31 0.47 112.36 -12.82
CA ILE A 31 0.85 113.79 -12.96
C ILE A 31 2.00 114.18 -12.00
N PRO A 32 1.98 113.84 -10.69
CA PRO A 32 3.09 114.18 -9.80
C PRO A 32 4.44 113.62 -10.26
N LYS A 33 4.47 112.35 -10.71
CA LYS A 33 5.68 111.68 -11.20
C LYS A 33 6.15 112.17 -12.58
N LEU A 34 5.22 112.66 -13.41
CA LEU A 34 5.57 113.27 -14.71
C LEU A 34 6.25 114.62 -14.52
N LEU A 35 5.83 115.39 -13.51
CA LEU A 35 6.39 116.71 -13.22
C LEU A 35 7.74 116.64 -12.48
N GLU A 36 8.08 115.49 -11.89
CA GLU A 36 9.40 115.24 -11.27
C GLU A 36 10.52 115.07 -12.31
N ASN A 37 10.23 114.54 -13.51
CA ASN A 37 11.21 114.30 -14.59
C ASN A 37 10.81 115.00 -15.92
N PRO A 38 10.96 116.32 -16.02
CA PRO A 38 10.48 117.09 -17.17
C PRO A 38 11.23 116.83 -18.48
N GLU A 39 12.49 116.39 -18.43
CA GLU A 39 13.29 116.07 -19.62
C GLU A 39 12.80 114.82 -20.35
N GLU A 40 12.30 113.83 -19.61
CA GLU A 40 11.72 112.60 -20.16
C GLU A 40 10.35 112.89 -20.78
N LEU A 41 9.56 113.76 -20.13
CA LEU A 41 8.29 114.26 -20.64
C LEU A 41 8.46 115.01 -21.97
N LYS A 42 9.48 115.87 -22.07
CA LYS A 42 9.81 116.63 -23.28
C LYS A 42 10.23 115.72 -24.44
N ARG A 43 11.00 114.66 -24.18
CA ARG A 43 11.39 113.67 -25.21
C ARG A 43 10.20 112.87 -25.74
N VAL A 44 9.26 112.49 -24.88
CA VAL A 44 8.12 111.64 -25.25
C VAL A 44 6.99 112.44 -25.91
N LEU A 45 6.81 113.71 -25.55
CA LEU A 45 5.72 114.55 -26.08
C LEU A 45 6.10 115.38 -27.32
N LYS A 46 7.40 115.58 -27.60
CA LYS A 46 7.86 116.33 -28.79
C LYS A 46 7.48 115.60 -30.09
N GLY A 47 6.81 116.29 -31.00
CA GLY A 47 6.23 115.72 -32.22
C GLY A 47 4.88 115.01 -32.05
N THR A 48 4.20 115.15 -30.90
CA THR A 48 2.83 114.66 -30.70
C THR A 48 1.81 115.81 -30.67
N ARG A 49 0.51 115.49 -30.72
CA ARG A 49 -0.59 116.50 -30.63
C ARG A 49 -0.67 117.22 -29.27
N TYR A 50 0.20 116.91 -28.33
CA TYR A 50 0.24 117.45 -26.96
C TYR A 50 1.46 118.36 -26.73
N GLU A 51 2.07 118.84 -27.81
CA GLU A 51 3.28 119.69 -27.79
C GLU A 51 3.02 121.07 -27.15
N GLU A 52 1.77 121.56 -27.18
CA GLU A 52 1.33 122.83 -26.58
C GLU A 52 1.55 122.92 -25.05
N VAL A 53 1.76 121.80 -24.36
CA VAL A 53 2.03 121.77 -22.90
C VAL A 53 3.49 122.05 -22.58
N LEU A 54 4.39 121.91 -23.55
CA LEU A 54 5.82 122.04 -23.31
C LEU A 54 6.22 123.47 -22.96
N GLU A 55 5.56 124.48 -23.54
CA GLU A 55 5.78 125.90 -23.19
C GLU A 55 5.45 126.21 -21.72
N PRO A 56 4.23 125.92 -21.20
CA PRO A 56 3.91 126.12 -19.78
C PRO A 56 4.80 125.33 -18.81
N ILE A 57 5.27 124.16 -19.21
CA ILE A 57 6.16 123.32 -18.40
C ILE A 57 7.58 123.90 -18.36
N ASP A 58 8.10 124.38 -19.49
CA ASP A 58 9.41 125.05 -19.55
C ASP A 58 9.42 126.34 -18.69
N ASP A 59 8.33 127.12 -18.72
CA ASP A 59 8.16 128.31 -17.87
C ASP A 59 8.14 127.95 -16.37
N MET A 60 7.45 126.85 -15.99
CA MET A 60 7.39 126.37 -14.61
C MET A 60 8.76 125.88 -14.10
N ILE A 61 9.53 125.18 -14.94
CA ILE A 61 10.87 124.69 -14.59
C ILE A 61 11.86 125.84 -14.43
N GLN A 62 11.81 126.87 -15.28
CA GLN A 62 12.65 128.07 -15.12
C GLN A 62 12.34 128.83 -13.82
N TYR A 63 11.08 128.85 -13.39
CA TYR A 63 10.67 129.44 -12.11
C TYR A 63 11.16 128.61 -10.91
N LEU A 64 11.11 127.29 -11.00
CA LEU A 64 11.58 126.36 -9.96
C LEU A 64 13.10 126.32 -9.84
N GLY A 65 13.85 126.43 -10.95
CA GLY A 65 15.31 126.46 -10.97
C GLY A 65 15.93 127.67 -10.24
N LYS A 66 15.16 128.75 -10.05
CA LYS A 66 15.57 129.93 -9.27
C LYS A 66 15.31 129.80 -7.76
N GLN A 67 14.54 128.79 -7.32
CA GLN A 67 14.25 128.52 -5.91
C GLN A 67 14.90 127.21 -5.47
N THR A 68 16.20 127.23 -5.21
CA THR A 68 16.91 126.10 -4.59
C THR A 68 16.33 125.78 -3.21
N GLY A 69 15.73 124.60 -3.04
CA GLY A 69 15.52 123.98 -1.72
C GLY A 69 14.09 123.68 -1.25
N ARG A 70 13.06 123.67 -2.11
CA ARG A 70 11.70 123.20 -1.72
C ARG A 70 11.15 122.14 -2.68
N SER A 71 11.01 120.91 -2.18
CA SER A 71 10.46 119.72 -2.88
C SER A 71 8.93 119.70 -2.99
N LYS A 72 8.27 120.86 -3.13
CA LYS A 72 6.80 120.93 -3.31
C LYS A 72 6.45 121.86 -4.46
N LEU A 73 5.66 121.36 -5.40
CA LEU A 73 5.09 122.13 -6.51
C LEU A 73 4.33 123.38 -5.97
N PRO A 74 4.64 124.59 -6.46
CA PRO A 74 3.89 125.81 -6.12
C PRO A 74 2.44 125.68 -6.59
N HIS A 75 1.48 126.11 -5.76
CA HIS A 75 0.04 126.12 -6.09
C HIS A 75 -0.33 127.36 -6.93
N ASP A 76 0.49 127.69 -7.93
CA ASP A 76 0.30 128.85 -8.81
C ASP A 76 -0.70 128.54 -9.94
N HIS A 77 -1.26 129.59 -10.53
CA HIS A 77 -2.23 129.50 -11.64
C HIS A 77 -1.68 128.71 -12.85
N THR A 78 -0.36 128.75 -13.05
CA THR A 78 0.36 127.99 -14.08
C THR A 78 0.34 126.49 -13.81
N THR A 79 0.58 126.04 -12.58
CA THR A 79 0.53 124.63 -12.17
C THR A 79 -0.88 124.06 -12.35
N MET A 80 -1.93 124.81 -11.98
CA MET A 80 -3.31 124.39 -12.20
C MET A 80 -3.64 124.27 -13.69
N ARG A 81 -3.17 125.19 -14.54
CA ARG A 81 -3.38 125.12 -16.00
C ARG A 81 -2.73 123.88 -16.63
N ILE A 82 -1.59 123.44 -16.11
CA ILE A 82 -0.91 122.21 -16.54
C ILE A 82 -1.70 120.98 -16.10
N VAL A 83 -2.13 120.92 -14.83
CA VAL A 83 -2.95 119.82 -14.31
C VAL A 83 -4.26 119.71 -15.07
N ASP A 84 -4.95 120.83 -15.32
CA ASP A 84 -6.18 120.88 -16.09
C ASP A 84 -5.97 120.39 -17.53
N PHE A 85 -4.85 120.75 -18.17
CA PHE A 85 -4.52 120.25 -19.49
C PHE A 85 -4.41 118.72 -19.51
N PHE A 86 -3.70 118.13 -18.54
CA PHE A 86 -3.55 116.68 -18.45
C PHE A 86 -4.88 115.96 -18.12
N LEU A 87 -5.74 116.59 -17.32
CA LEU A 87 -7.07 116.05 -16.98
C LEU A 87 -8.06 116.12 -18.16
N VAL A 88 -8.00 117.17 -18.98
CA VAL A 88 -8.77 117.27 -20.23
C VAL A 88 -8.26 116.24 -21.23
N ASN A 89 -6.94 116.17 -21.43
CA ASN A 89 -6.28 115.24 -22.33
C ASN A 89 -5.94 113.90 -21.65
N HIS A 90 -6.97 113.30 -21.08
CA HIS A 90 -6.87 112.10 -20.24
C HIS A 90 -6.42 110.81 -20.96
N ARG A 91 -6.02 110.86 -22.23
CA ARG A 91 -5.45 109.72 -22.98
C ARG A 91 -3.92 109.72 -22.98
N ILE A 92 -3.30 110.76 -22.45
CA ILE A 92 -1.84 110.92 -22.42
C ILE A 92 -1.14 109.83 -21.58
N HIS A 93 -1.77 109.27 -20.54
CA HIS A 93 -1.17 108.18 -19.73
C HIS A 93 -0.73 106.97 -20.57
N ARG A 94 -1.33 106.74 -21.74
CA ARG A 94 -0.97 105.60 -22.60
C ARG A 94 0.47 105.67 -23.10
N PHE A 95 1.03 106.88 -23.18
CA PHE A 95 2.43 107.10 -23.57
C PHE A 95 3.43 106.83 -22.42
N PHE A 96 2.93 106.67 -21.18
CA PHE A 96 3.74 106.46 -19.99
C PHE A 96 3.40 105.15 -19.25
N PRO A 97 3.50 103.98 -19.92
CA PRO A 97 3.15 102.69 -19.31
C PRO A 97 4.13 102.25 -18.21
N HIS A 98 5.37 102.76 -18.23
CA HIS A 98 6.39 102.47 -17.22
C HIS A 98 6.08 103.16 -15.88
N LEU A 99 5.55 104.39 -15.92
CA LEU A 99 5.11 105.10 -14.71
C LEU A 99 3.83 104.52 -14.10
N MET A 100 2.94 103.96 -14.93
CA MET A 100 1.80 103.14 -14.45
C MET A 100 2.26 101.91 -13.67
N ARG A 101 3.38 101.29 -14.07
CA ARG A 101 3.93 100.11 -13.38
C ARG A 101 4.68 100.46 -12.10
N SER A 102 5.23 101.67 -11.98
CA SER A 102 5.94 102.13 -10.77
C SER A 102 5.04 102.81 -9.72
N LEU A 103 3.72 102.72 -9.86
CA LEU A 103 2.75 103.21 -8.85
C LEU A 103 2.93 102.49 -7.51
N GLU A 104 2.74 103.22 -6.41
CA GLU A 104 2.79 102.67 -5.05
C GLU A 104 1.62 101.69 -4.83
N ASP A 105 1.77 100.75 -3.90
CA ASP A 105 0.74 99.73 -3.66
C ASP A 105 -0.61 100.33 -3.20
N ARG A 106 -0.59 101.47 -2.51
CA ARG A 106 -1.81 102.21 -2.13
C ARG A 106 -2.57 102.71 -3.36
N ASP A 107 -1.86 103.24 -4.34
CA ASP A 107 -2.46 103.76 -5.58
C ASP A 107 -3.00 102.63 -6.46
N ARG A 108 -2.31 101.48 -6.47
CA ARG A 108 -2.79 100.27 -7.17
C ARG A 108 -4.06 99.71 -6.53
N GLN A 109 -4.13 99.66 -5.20
CA GLN A 109 -5.34 99.25 -4.48
C GLN A 109 -6.52 100.19 -4.78
N LEU A 110 -6.27 101.50 -4.83
CA LEU A 110 -7.30 102.48 -5.19
C LEU A 110 -7.80 102.27 -6.62
N LEU A 111 -6.90 102.07 -7.60
CA LEU A 111 -7.28 101.74 -8.98
C LEU A 111 -8.06 100.42 -9.09
N ALA A 112 -7.69 99.40 -8.31
CA ALA A 112 -8.40 98.13 -8.27
C ALA A 112 -9.81 98.28 -7.66
N ALA A 113 -9.94 99.06 -6.59
CA ALA A 113 -11.24 99.38 -5.98
C ALA A 113 -12.15 100.14 -6.94
N PHE A 114 -11.62 101.13 -7.67
CA PHE A 114 -12.38 101.84 -8.71
C PHE A 114 -12.75 100.93 -9.89
N HIS A 115 -11.87 100.00 -10.29
CA HIS A 115 -12.20 99.01 -11.32
C HIS A 115 -13.34 98.10 -10.86
N PHE A 116 -13.28 97.58 -9.63
CA PHE A 116 -14.34 96.75 -9.06
C PHE A 116 -15.67 97.51 -8.94
N LEU A 117 -15.62 98.78 -8.53
CA LEU A 117 -16.80 99.65 -8.50
C LEU A 117 -17.38 99.87 -9.90
N LEU A 118 -16.54 100.04 -10.93
CA LEU A 118 -16.98 100.19 -12.32
C LEU A 118 -17.63 98.91 -12.82
N GLU A 119 -17.02 97.75 -12.57
CA GLU A 119 -17.56 96.45 -12.96
C GLU A 119 -18.89 96.14 -12.25
N SER A 120 -18.96 96.43 -10.96
CA SER A 120 -20.20 96.34 -10.18
C SER A 120 -21.26 97.31 -10.72
N ALA A 121 -20.92 98.58 -10.96
CA ALA A 121 -21.81 99.57 -11.54
C ALA A 121 -22.31 99.13 -12.93
N HIS A 122 -21.44 98.58 -13.77
CA HIS A 122 -21.80 98.01 -15.08
C HIS A 122 -22.81 96.87 -14.92
N MET A 123 -22.54 95.89 -14.04
CA MET A 123 -23.50 94.80 -13.76
C MET A 123 -24.84 95.32 -13.23
N HIS A 124 -24.83 96.34 -12.36
CA HIS A 124 -26.04 96.94 -11.79
C HIS A 124 -26.83 97.77 -12.83
N LEU A 125 -26.14 98.50 -13.71
CA LEU A 125 -26.72 99.28 -14.80
C LEU A 125 -27.41 98.37 -15.84
N HIS A 126 -26.79 97.22 -16.14
CA HIS A 126 -27.36 96.19 -17.03
C HIS A 126 -28.33 95.22 -16.32
N ARG A 127 -28.55 95.39 -15.02
CA ARG A 127 -29.53 94.60 -14.26
C ARG A 127 -30.94 94.92 -14.76
N SER A 128 -31.63 93.89 -15.24
CA SER A 128 -33.06 93.96 -15.61
C SER A 128 -33.88 93.11 -14.67
N SER A 129 -35.11 93.54 -14.38
CA SER A 129 -36.07 92.78 -13.56
C SER A 129 -36.29 91.37 -14.09
N ARG A 130 -36.30 91.19 -15.42
CA ARG A 130 -36.40 89.88 -16.06
C ARG A 130 -35.20 88.97 -15.77
N SER A 131 -33.97 89.49 -15.83
CA SER A 131 -32.77 88.71 -15.51
C SER A 131 -32.77 88.24 -14.06
N GLU A 132 -33.19 89.10 -13.13
CA GLU A 132 -33.28 88.75 -11.71
C GLU A 132 -34.32 87.67 -11.42
N ILE A 133 -35.52 87.80 -11.99
CA ILE A 133 -36.55 86.76 -11.85
C ILE A 133 -36.06 85.42 -12.42
N THR A 134 -35.30 85.41 -13.51
CA THR A 134 -34.76 84.14 -14.06
C THR A 134 -33.66 83.54 -13.19
N LYS A 135 -32.80 84.36 -12.57
CA LYS A 135 -31.78 83.89 -11.62
C LYS A 135 -32.44 83.31 -10.38
N GLU A 136 -33.43 84.01 -9.83
CA GLU A 136 -34.19 83.57 -8.67
C GLU A 136 -34.92 82.24 -8.92
N ARG A 137 -35.58 82.10 -10.08
CA ARG A 137 -36.20 80.82 -10.48
C ARG A 137 -35.19 79.68 -10.59
N LYS A 138 -34.02 79.93 -11.19
CA LYS A 138 -32.94 78.92 -11.26
C LYS A 138 -32.43 78.56 -9.86
N LEU A 139 -32.26 79.55 -8.99
CA LEU A 139 -31.80 79.33 -7.62
C LEU A 139 -32.81 78.51 -6.81
N HIS A 140 -34.11 78.79 -6.95
CA HIS A 140 -35.17 77.98 -6.35
C HIS A 140 -35.17 76.55 -6.89
N ALA A 141 -35.03 76.34 -8.21
CA ALA A 141 -34.95 75.01 -8.79
C ALA A 141 -33.74 74.22 -8.25
N ILE A 142 -32.57 74.84 -8.17
CA ILE A 142 -31.35 74.25 -7.60
C ILE A 142 -31.55 73.94 -6.10
N TYR A 143 -32.21 74.83 -5.36
CA TYR A 143 -32.52 74.60 -3.95
C TYR A 143 -33.40 73.37 -3.75
N HIS A 144 -34.49 73.24 -4.51
CA HIS A 144 -35.36 72.06 -4.43
C HIS A 144 -34.62 70.78 -4.81
N GLN A 145 -33.81 70.80 -5.87
CA GLN A 145 -32.96 69.67 -6.24
C GLN A 145 -31.98 69.28 -5.14
N ASN A 146 -31.34 70.26 -4.49
CA ASN A 146 -30.44 70.01 -3.37
C ASN A 146 -31.18 69.37 -2.19
N VAL A 147 -32.39 69.81 -1.88
CA VAL A 147 -33.22 69.20 -0.82
C VAL A 147 -33.54 67.74 -1.14
N ASP A 148 -33.91 67.43 -2.38
CA ASP A 148 -34.21 66.05 -2.80
C ASP A 148 -32.97 65.16 -2.79
N ILE A 149 -31.83 65.68 -3.25
CA ILE A 149 -30.54 64.97 -3.16
C ILE A 149 -30.19 64.70 -1.70
N GLN A 150 -30.37 65.66 -0.80
CA GLN A 150 -30.11 65.46 0.62
C GLN A 150 -31.00 64.38 1.23
N LYS A 151 -32.29 64.32 0.87
CA LYS A 151 -33.20 63.24 1.31
C LYS A 151 -32.69 61.89 0.81
N LYS A 152 -32.36 61.77 -0.48
CA LYS A 152 -31.85 60.53 -1.07
C LYS A 152 -30.53 60.07 -0.44
N ILE A 153 -29.63 61.01 -0.12
CA ILE A 153 -28.39 60.70 0.60
C ILE A 153 -28.70 60.12 1.99
N LYS A 154 -29.67 60.67 2.71
CA LYS A 154 -30.08 60.16 4.03
C LYS A 154 -30.65 58.74 3.92
N GLU A 155 -31.53 58.49 2.96
CA GLU A 155 -32.11 57.17 2.70
C GLU A 155 -31.04 56.12 2.34
N LEU A 156 -30.13 56.47 1.42
CA LEU A 156 -29.02 55.59 1.04
C LEU A 156 -28.08 55.31 2.21
N LYS A 157 -27.78 56.31 3.04
CA LYS A 157 -26.97 56.11 4.26
C LYS A 157 -27.66 55.17 5.26
N ALA A 158 -28.97 55.31 5.46
CA ALA A 158 -29.74 54.43 6.33
C ALA A 158 -29.77 52.99 5.79
N SER A 159 -30.03 52.81 4.49
CA SER A 159 -29.98 51.49 3.84
C SER A 159 -28.59 50.84 3.93
N LEU A 160 -27.53 51.61 3.70
CA LEU A 160 -26.16 51.13 3.85
C LEU A 160 -25.87 50.69 5.28
N ALA A 161 -26.30 51.47 6.29
CA ALA A 161 -26.11 51.11 7.69
C ALA A 161 -26.85 49.81 8.04
N PHE A 162 -28.09 49.66 7.58
CA PHE A 162 -28.88 48.44 7.77
C PHE A 162 -28.23 47.22 7.11
N GLN A 163 -27.78 47.34 5.86
CA GLN A 163 -27.07 46.27 5.16
C GLN A 163 -25.76 45.88 5.85
N LYS A 164 -25.01 46.85 6.40
CA LYS A 164 -23.79 46.57 7.19
C LYS A 164 -24.10 45.73 8.43
N VAL A 165 -25.18 46.06 9.15
CA VAL A 165 -25.62 45.28 10.32
C VAL A 165 -26.01 43.87 9.92
N ILE A 166 -26.84 43.70 8.89
CA ILE A 166 -27.21 42.38 8.37
C ILE A 166 -25.97 41.59 7.94
N GLY A 167 -25.03 42.23 7.25
CA GLY A 167 -23.77 41.61 6.85
C GLY A 167 -23.00 41.05 8.05
N LYS A 168 -22.87 41.83 9.12
CA LYS A 168 -22.24 41.39 10.37
C LYS A 168 -22.95 40.19 10.98
N TRP A 169 -24.28 40.22 11.08
CA TRP A 169 -25.07 39.10 11.61
C TRP A 169 -24.90 37.83 10.77
N LYS A 170 -24.94 37.94 9.44
CA LYS A 170 -24.73 36.81 8.53
C LYS A 170 -23.32 36.22 8.70
N THR A 171 -22.30 37.06 8.81
CA THR A 171 -20.92 36.60 9.02
C THR A 171 -20.77 35.93 10.39
N ALA A 172 -21.36 36.49 11.45
CA ALA A 172 -21.34 35.90 12.78
C ALA A 172 -22.05 34.54 12.81
N ALA A 173 -23.23 34.43 12.20
CA ALA A 173 -23.97 33.17 12.11
C ALA A 173 -23.18 32.09 11.34
N LYS A 174 -22.55 32.46 10.21
CA LYS A 174 -21.65 31.56 9.47
C LYS A 174 -20.44 31.16 10.31
N GLY A 175 -19.87 32.09 11.08
CA GLY A 175 -18.75 31.82 11.98
C GLY A 175 -19.12 30.78 13.05
N ILE A 176 -20.27 30.93 13.71
CA ILE A 176 -20.75 29.95 14.70
C ILE A 176 -20.94 28.57 14.08
N TYR A 177 -21.55 28.50 12.89
CA TYR A 177 -21.73 27.24 12.19
C TYR A 177 -20.38 26.59 11.83
N LEU A 178 -19.41 27.38 11.36
CA LEU A 178 -18.08 26.90 11.01
C LEU A 178 -17.34 26.36 12.24
N MET A 179 -17.39 27.05 13.37
CA MET A 179 -16.81 26.56 14.63
C MET A 179 -17.42 25.21 15.07
N LYS A 180 -18.75 25.06 14.94
CA LYS A 180 -19.41 23.78 15.23
C LYS A 180 -18.91 22.65 14.33
N VAL A 181 -18.78 22.91 13.03
CA VAL A 181 -18.27 21.92 12.06
C VAL A 181 -16.80 21.57 12.35
N GLU A 182 -15.99 22.55 12.74
CA GLU A 182 -14.59 22.31 13.14
C GLU A 182 -14.50 21.45 14.41
N GLU A 183 -15.35 21.71 15.40
CA GLU A 183 -15.44 20.91 16.62
C GLU A 183 -15.90 19.48 16.32
N ASP A 184 -16.95 19.31 15.51
CA ASP A 184 -17.43 18.00 15.06
C ASP A 184 -16.34 17.23 14.30
N LEU A 185 -15.59 17.90 13.43
CA LEU A 185 -14.46 17.32 12.71
C LEU A 185 -13.34 16.89 13.67
N ALA A 186 -12.98 17.73 14.62
CA ALA A 186 -11.96 17.41 15.63
C ALA A 186 -12.37 16.21 16.48
N ASN A 187 -13.63 16.17 16.93
CA ASN A 187 -14.21 15.05 17.66
C ASN A 187 -14.19 13.76 16.84
N LYS A 188 -14.54 13.82 15.54
CA LYS A 188 -14.50 12.65 14.64
C LYS A 188 -13.07 12.16 14.40
N LYS A 189 -12.11 13.07 14.23
CA LYS A 189 -10.68 12.71 14.12
C LYS A 189 -10.19 12.03 15.39
N TRP A 190 -10.53 12.56 16.56
CA TRP A 190 -10.17 11.97 17.84
C TRP A 190 -10.79 10.58 18.02
N GLN A 191 -12.09 10.43 17.77
CA GLN A 191 -12.78 9.13 17.83
C GLN A 191 -12.14 8.10 16.91
N ASN A 192 -11.82 8.50 15.67
CA ASN A 192 -11.17 7.62 14.70
C ASN A 192 -9.78 7.20 15.17
N ASN A 193 -8.95 8.14 15.63
CA ASN A 193 -7.63 7.84 16.16
C ASN A 193 -7.68 6.87 17.35
N VAL A 194 -8.62 7.07 18.28
CA VAL A 194 -8.80 6.15 19.42
C VAL A 194 -9.25 4.77 18.93
N ALA A 195 -10.17 4.69 17.97
CA ALA A 195 -10.61 3.42 17.40
C ALA A 195 -9.47 2.67 16.71
N ILE A 196 -8.68 3.36 15.88
CA ILE A 196 -7.49 2.79 15.21
C ILE A 196 -6.49 2.31 16.25
N GLN A 197 -6.16 3.12 17.25
CA GLN A 197 -5.18 2.77 18.27
C GLN A 197 -5.62 1.53 19.06
N ASN A 198 -6.88 1.47 19.48
CA ASN A 198 -7.44 0.30 20.15
C ASN A 198 -7.35 -0.96 19.29
N GLU A 199 -7.59 -0.84 17.98
CA GLU A 199 -7.53 -1.99 17.07
C GLU A 199 -6.09 -2.44 16.82
N ILE A 200 -5.14 -1.50 16.72
CA ILE A 200 -3.70 -1.80 16.68
C ILE A 200 -3.28 -2.55 17.94
N GLU A 201 -3.70 -2.09 19.12
CA GLU A 201 -3.38 -2.73 20.39
C GLU A 201 -3.96 -4.15 20.50
N LYS A 202 -5.22 -4.34 20.09
CA LYS A 202 -5.83 -5.67 20.00
C LYS A 202 -5.06 -6.58 19.05
N CYS A 203 -4.78 -6.12 17.83
CA CYS A 203 -4.04 -6.88 16.83
C CYS A 203 -2.65 -7.26 17.37
N ASN A 204 -1.92 -6.32 17.97
CA ASN A 204 -0.63 -6.56 18.59
C ASN A 204 -0.70 -7.60 19.73
N ARG A 205 -1.72 -7.52 20.59
CA ARG A 205 -1.93 -8.49 21.67
C ARG A 205 -2.19 -9.89 21.10
N THR A 206 -3.05 -10.00 20.11
CA THR A 206 -3.37 -11.25 19.44
C THR A 206 -2.15 -11.83 18.73
N MET A 207 -1.37 -11.00 18.03
CA MET A 207 -0.12 -11.39 17.38
C MET A 207 0.91 -11.92 18.39
N ARG A 208 1.05 -11.28 19.57
CA ARG A 208 1.95 -11.76 20.63
C ARG A 208 1.49 -13.11 21.18
N ILE A 209 0.19 -13.32 21.36
CA ILE A 209 -0.36 -14.61 21.82
C ILE A 209 -0.07 -15.70 20.79
N TYR A 210 -0.33 -15.44 19.50
CA TYR A 210 -0.03 -16.40 18.44
C TYR A 210 1.45 -16.69 18.31
N HIS A 211 2.31 -15.66 18.39
CA HIS A 211 3.75 -15.84 18.35
C HIS A 211 4.25 -16.68 19.52
N LYS A 212 3.78 -16.39 20.74
CA LYS A 212 4.11 -17.19 21.92
C LYS A 212 3.63 -18.64 21.76
N GLY A 213 2.38 -18.84 21.35
CA GLY A 213 1.84 -20.19 21.11
C GLY A 213 2.60 -20.96 20.04
N SER A 214 3.06 -20.27 18.98
CA SER A 214 3.90 -20.86 17.95
C SER A 214 5.28 -21.25 18.48
N LEU A 215 5.90 -20.42 19.32
CA LEU A 215 7.19 -20.73 19.95
C LEU A 215 7.07 -21.90 20.92
N ASP A 216 6.02 -21.93 21.74
CA ASP A 216 5.76 -23.03 22.67
C ASP A 216 5.55 -24.34 21.89
N ARG A 217 4.78 -24.30 20.79
CA ARG A 217 4.60 -25.47 19.92
C ARG A 217 5.88 -25.93 19.22
N GLN A 218 6.74 -24.98 18.80
CA GLN A 218 8.04 -25.33 18.23
C GLN A 218 8.92 -26.06 19.24
N LYS A 219 8.95 -25.60 20.50
CA LYS A 219 9.69 -26.27 21.58
C LYS A 219 9.16 -27.68 21.84
N GLU A 220 7.84 -27.85 21.93
CA GLU A 220 7.22 -29.18 22.08
C GLU A 220 7.65 -30.12 20.95
N LEU A 221 7.61 -29.66 19.70
CA LEU A 221 8.02 -30.46 18.55
C LEU A 221 9.53 -30.79 18.56
N GLU A 222 10.37 -29.87 19.01
CA GLU A 222 11.81 -30.13 19.19
C GLU A 222 12.06 -31.19 20.27
N GLU A 223 11.35 -31.12 21.40
CA GLU A 223 11.41 -32.12 22.47
C GLU A 223 10.92 -33.51 21.99
N GLU A 224 9.79 -33.56 21.28
CA GLU A 224 9.27 -34.79 20.65
C GLU A 224 10.28 -35.39 19.67
N LEU A 225 10.94 -34.55 18.87
CA LEU A 225 11.94 -34.97 17.89
C LEU A 225 13.20 -35.52 18.57
N ILE A 226 13.68 -34.89 19.64
CA ILE A 226 14.80 -35.39 20.45
C ILE A 226 14.44 -36.74 21.06
N ALA A 227 13.26 -36.87 21.68
CA ALA A 227 12.79 -38.11 22.28
C ALA A 227 12.68 -39.24 21.24
N ALA A 228 12.16 -38.94 20.04
CA ALA A 228 12.07 -39.90 18.94
C ALA A 228 13.45 -40.35 18.44
N ARG A 229 14.42 -39.43 18.34
CA ARG A 229 15.81 -39.77 17.98
C ARG A 229 16.44 -40.68 19.02
N GLU A 230 16.34 -40.35 20.30
CA GLU A 230 16.87 -41.20 21.38
C GLU A 230 16.23 -42.59 21.39
N ALA A 231 14.91 -42.68 21.18
CA ALA A 231 14.20 -43.94 21.10
C ALA A 231 14.69 -44.78 19.90
N TYR A 232 14.86 -44.15 18.74
CA TYR A 232 15.39 -44.80 17.54
C TYR A 232 16.82 -45.31 17.75
N GLU A 233 17.70 -44.50 18.34
CA GLU A 233 19.07 -44.91 18.67
C GLU A 233 19.12 -46.09 19.64
N LYS A 234 18.30 -46.05 20.71
CA LYS A 234 18.18 -47.16 21.67
C LYS A 234 17.71 -48.44 20.99
N MET A 235 16.70 -48.36 20.11
CA MET A 235 16.21 -49.51 19.34
C MET A 235 17.28 -50.05 18.39
N THR A 236 18.00 -49.16 17.70
CA THR A 236 19.09 -49.55 16.79
C THR A 236 20.19 -50.30 17.54
N LEU A 237 20.61 -49.80 18.71
CA LEU A 237 21.60 -50.48 19.57
C LEU A 237 21.08 -51.81 20.12
N LYS A 238 19.78 -51.94 20.36
CA LYS A 238 19.17 -53.20 20.78
C LYS A 238 19.21 -54.22 19.65
N HIS A 239 18.77 -53.85 18.46
CA HIS A 239 18.80 -54.72 17.28
C HIS A 239 20.22 -55.12 16.89
N LEU A 240 21.20 -54.23 17.01
CA LEU A 240 22.61 -54.58 16.78
C LEU A 240 23.09 -55.66 17.76
N ARG A 241 22.73 -55.55 19.04
CA ARG A 241 23.05 -56.57 20.05
C ARG A 241 22.36 -57.90 19.76
N GLU A 242 21.07 -57.87 19.46
CA GLU A 242 20.30 -59.06 19.07
C GLU A 242 20.92 -59.72 17.82
N GLU A 243 21.34 -58.95 16.83
CA GLU A 243 22.03 -59.46 15.65
C GLU A 243 23.37 -60.13 15.99
N MET A 244 24.18 -59.50 16.85
CA MET A 244 25.45 -60.07 17.31
C MET A 244 25.25 -61.38 18.07
N GLU A 245 24.24 -61.45 18.94
CA GLU A 245 23.87 -62.66 19.67
C GLU A 245 23.46 -63.79 18.70
N LEU A 246 22.55 -63.51 17.76
CA LEU A 246 22.10 -64.47 16.74
C LEU A 246 23.27 -64.93 15.84
N ARG A 247 24.18 -64.03 15.46
CA ARG A 247 25.39 -64.40 14.71
C ARG A 247 26.28 -65.33 15.53
N SER A 248 26.43 -65.09 16.83
CA SER A 248 27.22 -65.93 17.73
C SER A 248 26.60 -67.33 17.91
N GLU A 249 25.28 -67.41 18.03
CA GLU A 249 24.53 -68.66 18.14
C GLU A 249 24.62 -69.47 16.86
N LYS A 250 24.42 -68.82 15.71
CA LYS A 250 24.62 -69.44 14.40
C LYS A 250 26.02 -70.02 14.28
N ASN A 251 27.05 -69.30 14.71
CA ASN A 251 28.43 -69.80 14.66
C ASN A 251 28.65 -71.00 15.59
N LYS A 252 28.10 -70.97 16.81
CA LYS A 252 28.13 -72.13 17.73
C LYS A 252 27.47 -73.36 17.11
N LEU A 253 26.29 -73.21 16.52
CA LEU A 253 25.56 -74.30 15.86
C LEU A 253 26.33 -74.85 14.66
N LEU A 254 26.96 -73.97 13.86
CA LEU A 254 27.82 -74.39 12.75
C LEU A 254 29.02 -75.21 13.22
N LEU A 255 29.69 -74.79 14.30
CA LEU A 255 30.80 -75.54 14.90
C LEU A 255 30.34 -76.90 15.46
N GLN A 256 29.16 -76.95 16.10
CA GLN A 256 28.56 -78.20 16.56
C GLN A 256 28.25 -79.15 15.39
N LEU A 257 27.64 -78.64 14.32
CA LEU A 257 27.35 -79.42 13.11
C LEU A 257 28.64 -79.96 12.47
N GLN A 258 29.67 -79.12 12.35
CA GLN A 258 30.97 -79.54 11.82
C GLN A 258 31.62 -80.63 12.68
N SER A 259 31.49 -80.55 14.00
CA SER A 259 31.97 -81.59 14.92
C SER A 259 31.20 -82.91 14.74
N ILE A 260 29.88 -82.85 14.60
CA ILE A 260 29.04 -84.03 14.33
C ILE A 260 29.42 -84.67 12.98
N LEU A 261 29.56 -83.87 11.92
CA LEU A 261 29.99 -84.37 10.61
C LEU A 261 31.36 -85.05 10.68
N LYS A 262 32.35 -84.43 11.35
CA LYS A 262 33.66 -85.07 11.57
C LYS A 262 33.56 -86.40 12.31
N LYS A 263 32.73 -86.49 13.36
CA LYS A 263 32.50 -87.75 14.09
C LYS A 263 31.84 -88.81 13.20
N TYR A 264 30.87 -88.39 12.39
CA TYR A 264 30.20 -89.26 11.43
C TYR A 264 31.20 -89.79 10.39
N ASP A 265 32.04 -88.93 9.80
CA ASP A 265 33.05 -89.31 8.82
C ASP A 265 34.06 -90.31 9.40
N VAL A 266 34.52 -90.08 10.65
CA VAL A 266 35.42 -91.01 11.35
C VAL A 266 34.74 -92.35 11.59
N SER A 267 33.52 -92.36 12.12
CA SER A 267 32.77 -93.59 12.40
C SER A 267 32.44 -94.36 11.13
N LEU A 268 32.07 -93.68 10.04
CA LEU A 268 31.85 -94.29 8.74
C LEU A 268 33.15 -94.92 8.21
N GLY A 269 34.27 -94.21 8.31
CA GLY A 269 35.58 -94.72 7.93
C GLY A 269 36.00 -95.97 8.73
N GLU A 270 35.72 -96.01 10.03
CA GLU A 270 35.92 -97.19 10.88
C GLU A 270 35.04 -98.36 10.43
N LYS A 271 33.73 -98.14 10.24
CA LYS A 271 32.80 -99.17 9.79
C LYS A 271 33.14 -99.72 8.41
N MET A 272 33.61 -98.87 7.50
CA MET A 272 34.09 -99.32 6.19
C MET A 272 35.33 -100.21 6.32
N ARG A 273 36.28 -99.88 7.21
CA ARG A 273 37.43 -100.75 7.49
C ARG A 273 37.00 -102.08 8.09
N GLU A 274 36.14 -102.05 9.10
CA GLU A 274 35.58 -103.27 9.72
C GLU A 274 34.90 -104.16 8.67
N ASN A 275 34.07 -103.58 7.79
CA ASN A 275 33.38 -104.34 6.75
C ASN A 275 34.36 -104.96 5.73
N ILE A 276 35.45 -104.27 5.38
CA ILE A 276 36.51 -104.83 4.53
C ILE A 276 37.19 -106.01 5.24
N ASP A 277 37.49 -105.87 6.53
CA ASP A 277 38.11 -106.95 7.31
C ASP A 277 37.17 -108.16 7.44
N GLU A 278 35.87 -107.95 7.69
CA GLU A 278 34.85 -108.99 7.70
C GLU A 278 34.69 -109.67 6.34
N GLU A 279 34.70 -108.92 5.24
CA GLU A 279 34.63 -109.46 3.88
C GLU A 279 35.87 -110.31 3.57
N ASN A 280 37.05 -109.86 3.99
CA ASN A 280 38.29 -110.64 3.87
C ASN A 280 38.23 -111.94 4.68
N GLN A 281 37.72 -111.89 5.91
CA GLN A 281 37.52 -113.08 6.76
C GLN A 281 36.50 -114.04 6.14
N TYR A 282 35.39 -113.53 5.62
CA TYR A 282 34.39 -114.31 4.92
C TYR A 282 34.97 -115.01 3.69
N LEU A 283 35.75 -114.29 2.87
CA LEU A 283 36.42 -114.86 1.70
C LEU A 283 37.44 -115.94 2.09
N ALA A 284 38.18 -115.74 3.18
CA ALA A 284 39.10 -116.75 3.71
C ALA A 284 38.35 -118.00 4.21
N ALA A 285 37.28 -117.83 4.98
CA ALA A 285 36.44 -118.92 5.47
C ALA A 285 35.76 -119.67 4.31
N LYS A 286 35.31 -118.96 3.28
CA LYS A 286 34.73 -119.55 2.07
C LYS A 286 35.73 -120.43 1.32
N LYS A 287 36.98 -119.98 1.16
CA LYS A 287 38.06 -120.81 0.57
C LYS A 287 38.28 -122.10 1.35
N LEU A 288 38.34 -122.01 2.68
CA LEU A 288 38.52 -123.18 3.55
C LEU A 288 37.33 -124.15 3.48
N LEU A 289 36.11 -123.62 3.38
CA LEU A 289 34.91 -124.43 3.14
C LEU A 289 34.95 -125.11 1.76
N ASP A 290 35.34 -124.39 0.71
CA ASP A 290 35.45 -124.94 -0.64
C ASP A 290 36.50 -126.08 -0.69
N GLU A 291 37.65 -125.90 -0.02
CA GLU A 291 38.66 -126.95 0.16
C GLU A 291 38.11 -128.17 0.91
N PHE A 292 37.41 -127.95 2.02
CA PHE A 292 36.75 -129.01 2.78
C PHE A 292 35.66 -129.72 1.96
N MET A 293 34.90 -129.01 1.13
CA MET A 293 33.87 -129.62 0.29
C MET A 293 34.48 -130.53 -0.79
N ILE A 294 35.72 -130.27 -1.23
CA ILE A 294 36.44 -131.17 -2.15
C ILE A 294 36.77 -132.49 -1.43
N THR A 295 37.34 -132.43 -0.23
CA THR A 295 37.67 -133.64 0.54
C THR A 295 36.42 -134.41 0.95
N TYR A 296 35.37 -133.71 1.42
CA TYR A 296 34.08 -134.31 1.75
C TYR A 296 33.46 -135.04 0.55
N LYS A 297 33.45 -134.43 -0.65
CA LYS A 297 32.95 -135.10 -1.87
C LYS A 297 33.79 -136.32 -2.26
N GLN A 298 35.09 -136.32 -1.98
CA GLN A 298 35.95 -137.49 -2.19
C GLN A 298 35.59 -138.62 -1.21
N GLU A 299 35.48 -138.31 0.08
CA GLU A 299 35.09 -139.28 1.11
C GLU A 299 33.68 -139.82 0.88
N GLU A 300 32.72 -138.98 0.50
CA GLU A 300 31.34 -139.39 0.20
C GLU A 300 31.31 -140.39 -0.97
N ARG A 301 32.15 -140.21 -2.01
CA ARG A 301 32.29 -141.19 -3.10
C ARG A 301 32.80 -142.53 -2.59
N ILE A 302 33.80 -142.52 -1.70
CA ILE A 302 34.36 -143.75 -1.10
C ILE A 302 33.30 -144.44 -0.24
N TYR A 303 32.61 -143.68 0.63
CA TYR A 303 31.56 -144.21 1.49
C TYR A 303 30.41 -144.81 0.69
N LYS A 304 29.89 -144.10 -0.33
CA LYS A 304 28.85 -144.62 -1.22
C LYS A 304 29.30 -145.91 -1.92
N ALA A 305 30.55 -145.98 -2.39
CA ALA A 305 31.06 -147.20 -3.01
C ALA A 305 31.12 -148.40 -2.03
N VAL A 306 31.42 -148.17 -0.75
CA VAL A 306 31.46 -149.21 0.28
C VAL A 306 30.05 -149.63 0.70
N VAL A 307 29.15 -148.68 0.94
CA VAL A 307 27.77 -148.96 1.38
C VAL A 307 26.98 -149.66 0.30
N VAL A 308 27.08 -149.24 -0.96
CA VAL A 308 26.38 -149.89 -2.09
C VAL A 308 26.81 -151.36 -2.20
N LYS A 309 28.10 -151.67 -2.05
CA LYS A 309 28.60 -153.06 -2.03
C LYS A 309 28.01 -153.87 -0.87
N ARG A 310 27.91 -153.26 0.33
CA ARG A 310 27.38 -153.93 1.53
C ARG A 310 25.87 -154.18 1.44
N GLU A 311 25.10 -153.24 0.89
CA GLU A 311 23.65 -153.39 0.68
C GLU A 311 23.31 -154.45 -0.38
N GLU A 312 24.15 -154.61 -1.42
CA GLU A 312 24.01 -155.67 -2.40
C GLU A 312 24.23 -157.07 -1.79
N GLU A 313 25.19 -157.20 -0.87
CA GLU A 313 25.46 -158.44 -0.13
C GLU A 313 24.33 -158.80 0.84
N GLU A 314 23.79 -157.83 1.58
CA GLU A 314 22.66 -158.07 2.49
C GLU A 314 21.36 -158.45 1.76
N ARG A 315 21.09 -157.83 0.59
CA ARG A 315 19.94 -158.22 -0.25
C ARG A 315 20.01 -159.68 -0.72
N ARG A 316 21.20 -160.18 -1.06
CA ARG A 316 21.39 -161.61 -1.43
C ARG A 316 21.06 -162.55 -0.27
N LEU A 317 21.50 -162.21 0.94
CA LEU A 317 21.24 -163.01 2.15
C LEU A 317 19.77 -163.02 2.57
N GLN A 318 19.06 -161.89 2.44
CA GLN A 318 17.63 -161.82 2.75
C GLN A 318 16.77 -162.63 1.77
N GLN A 319 17.11 -162.64 0.47
CA GLN A 319 16.40 -163.45 -0.53
C GLN A 319 16.48 -164.96 -0.23
N GLN A 320 17.65 -165.45 0.22
CA GLN A 320 17.81 -166.85 0.64
C GLN A 320 16.94 -167.21 1.86
N LYS A 321 16.85 -166.33 2.86
CA LYS A 321 16.01 -166.55 4.05
C LYS A 321 14.51 -166.55 3.72
N LEU A 322 14.07 -165.69 2.79
CA LEU A 322 12.67 -165.63 2.35
C LEU A 322 12.23 -166.93 1.67
N MET A 323 13.10 -167.52 0.84
CA MET A 323 12.83 -168.79 0.15
C MET A 323 12.57 -169.94 1.14
N ILE A 324 13.40 -170.06 2.18
CA ILE A 324 13.25 -171.08 3.23
C ILE A 324 11.93 -170.90 4.00
N PHE A 325 11.56 -169.65 4.30
CA PHE A 325 10.30 -169.34 4.99
C PHE A 325 9.07 -169.73 4.17
N MET A 326 9.06 -169.49 2.85
CA MET A 326 7.95 -169.90 1.98
C MET A 326 7.78 -171.43 1.92
N MET A 327 8.90 -172.16 1.88
CA MET A 327 8.92 -173.64 1.91
C MET A 327 8.24 -174.19 3.17
N ASN A 328 8.55 -173.65 4.34
CA ASN A 328 7.98 -174.09 5.62
C ASN A 328 6.50 -173.72 5.77
N ARG A 329 6.08 -172.57 5.22
CA ARG A 329 4.67 -172.13 5.25
C ARG A 329 3.78 -172.99 4.35
N ALA A 330 4.29 -173.47 3.21
CA ALA A 330 3.61 -174.41 2.33
C ALA A 330 3.36 -175.77 3.05
N ALA A 331 4.38 -176.29 3.73
CA ALA A 331 4.30 -177.56 4.48
C ALA A 331 3.23 -177.53 5.59
N ALA A 332 3.14 -176.44 6.36
CA ALA A 332 2.15 -176.29 7.43
C ALA A 332 0.69 -176.27 6.92
N LYS A 333 0.45 -175.72 5.72
CA LYS A 333 -0.88 -175.62 5.11
C LYS A 333 -1.42 -177.00 4.69
N ILE A 334 -0.54 -177.87 4.19
CA ILE A 334 -0.84 -179.26 3.80
C ILE A 334 -1.22 -180.10 5.03
N GLN A 335 -0.45 -180.00 6.12
CA GLN A 335 -0.72 -180.76 7.35
C GLN A 335 -2.05 -180.37 8.03
N LYS A 336 -2.44 -179.10 7.94
CA LYS A 336 -3.70 -178.58 8.54
C LYS A 336 -4.94 -179.11 7.81
N TYR A 337 -4.90 -179.21 6.49
CA TYR A 337 -5.99 -179.77 5.69
C TYR A 337 -6.20 -181.27 5.98
N TRP A 338 -5.12 -182.04 6.13
CA TRP A 338 -5.19 -183.48 6.43
C TRP A 338 -5.85 -183.79 7.78
N ARG A 339 -5.55 -183.00 8.83
CA ARG A 339 -6.15 -183.17 10.17
C ARG A 339 -7.65 -182.84 10.21
N LYS A 340 -8.12 -181.93 9.34
CA LYS A 340 -9.54 -181.51 9.26
C LYS A 340 -10.40 -182.63 8.63
N TRP A 341 -9.91 -183.25 7.55
CA TRP A 341 -10.56 -184.38 6.88
C TRP A 341 -10.78 -185.60 7.80
N LYS A 342 -9.77 -185.94 8.61
CA LYS A 342 -9.84 -187.11 9.54
C LYS A 342 -10.91 -186.95 10.65
N LYS A 343 -11.26 -185.72 11.03
CA LYS A 343 -12.27 -185.42 12.07
C LYS A 343 -13.71 -185.57 11.57
N GLU A 344 -13.96 -185.35 10.29
CA GLU A 344 -15.30 -185.46 9.68
C GLU A 344 -15.75 -186.91 9.47
N GLN A 345 -14.83 -187.82 9.15
CA GLN A 345 -15.14 -189.26 8.99
C GLN A 345 -15.65 -189.92 10.28
N ARG A 346 -15.09 -189.59 11.44
CA ARG A 346 -15.53 -190.14 12.74
C ARG A 346 -16.95 -189.71 13.16
N LYS A 347 -17.48 -188.59 12.65
CA LYS A 347 -18.84 -188.11 12.95
C LYS A 347 -19.92 -188.81 12.09
N LYS A 348 -19.58 -189.35 10.92
CA LYS A 348 -20.51 -190.08 10.04
C LYS A 348 -20.90 -191.47 10.60
N ASN A 349 -19.96 -192.21 11.18
CA ASN A 349 -20.24 -193.60 11.62
C ASN A 349 -21.10 -193.73 12.88
N LYS A 350 -21.24 -192.70 13.73
CA LYS A 350 -22.10 -192.74 14.93
C LYS A 350 -23.60 -192.53 14.65
N ARG A 351 -23.99 -192.08 13.44
CA ARG A 351 -25.40 -191.78 13.08
C ARG A 351 -26.17 -192.96 12.47
N LEU A 352 -25.52 -194.06 12.10
CA LEU A 352 -26.17 -195.23 11.46
C LEU A 352 -26.70 -196.30 12.45
N ALA A 353 -26.44 -196.20 13.76
CA ALA A 353 -26.73 -197.27 14.73
C ALA A 353 -28.06 -197.14 15.55
N LYS A 354 -28.97 -196.19 15.25
CA LYS A 354 -30.15 -195.93 16.12
C LYS A 354 -31.52 -195.72 15.44
N LYS A 355 -31.77 -196.21 14.21
CA LYS A 355 -33.11 -196.26 13.61
C LYS A 355 -33.38 -197.63 12.97
N GLY A 356 -34.17 -198.48 13.65
CA GLY A 356 -34.65 -199.76 13.12
C GLY A 356 -35.09 -200.78 14.17
N LYS A 357 -36.10 -200.46 15.00
CA LYS A 357 -36.86 -201.45 15.79
C LYS A 357 -38.33 -201.01 15.88
N LYS A 358 -39.17 -201.44 14.92
CA LYS A 358 -40.63 -201.71 14.99
C LYS A 358 -41.19 -202.11 13.60
N GLY A 359 -41.67 -203.36 13.49
CA GLY A 359 -42.65 -203.80 12.49
C GLY A 359 -42.29 -205.04 11.65
N LYS A 360 -42.87 -206.19 12.02
CA LYS A 360 -42.91 -207.52 11.34
C LYS A 360 -41.59 -208.26 11.11
#